data_AF-A0A8T3CI83-F1
#
_entry.id   AF-A0A8T3CI83-F1
#
_cell.length_a   1.000
_cell.length_b   1.000
_cell.length_c   1.000
_cell.angle_alpha   90.00
_cell.angle_beta   90.00
_cell.angle_gamma   90.00
#
_symmetry.space_group_name_H-M   'P 1'
#
loop_
_entity.id
_entity.type
_entity.pdbx_description
1 polymer ?
#
loop_
_entity_poly.entity_id
_entity_poly.type
_entity_poly.pdbx_seq_one_letter_code
_entity_poly.pdbx_strand_id
1 'polypeptide(L)'
;MEPTWETISREQDVRPSPPKDLFIGRVTEIEEIDDEIQRHNSPGLEGCISGVRYNIYTPLKEYFRPNETASRITMQGYVTESNCGAFPSVLAPVPPQADPWYTGPEFKYIHDDLPSPPAMTLAILLFLVLMFGVLYILYLFLYRYKGSYYTHEPKHVDSPSSAQPFAKLLHKNTLPQLQGEVRSG
;
A
#
# COMPACT_ATOMS: atom_id res chain seq x y z
N MET A 1 10.66 -2.25 -19.25
CA MET A 1 9.54 -3.21 -19.15
C MET A 1 8.57 -2.87 -20.26
N GLU A 2 8.45 -3.73 -21.25
CA GLU A 2 7.30 -3.67 -22.16
C GLU A 2 6.12 -4.32 -21.43
N PRO A 3 4.90 -3.74 -21.48
CA PRO A 3 3.76 -4.37 -20.85
C PRO A 3 3.46 -5.69 -21.57
N THR A 4 3.55 -6.80 -20.84
CA THR A 4 3.07 -8.10 -21.29
C THR A 4 1.56 -8.00 -21.44
N TRP A 5 1.08 -7.89 -22.67
CA TRP A 5 -0.33 -8.03 -22.97
C TRP A 5 -0.64 -9.53 -22.96
N GLU A 6 -1.57 -9.96 -22.12
CA GLU A 6 -2.19 -11.27 -22.25
C GLU A 6 -3.55 -11.09 -22.91
N THR A 7 -3.71 -11.61 -24.12
CA THR A 7 -5.03 -11.74 -24.76
C THR A 7 -5.71 -12.97 -24.18
N ILE A 8 -6.68 -12.75 -23.29
CA ILE A 8 -7.54 -13.82 -22.80
C ILE A 8 -8.61 -14.07 -23.89
N SER A 9 -8.37 -15.09 -24.71
CA SER A 9 -9.39 -15.59 -25.65
C SER A 9 -10.53 -16.23 -24.88
N ARG A 10 -11.77 -15.87 -25.21
CA ARG A 10 -13.01 -16.39 -24.61
C ARG A 10 -13.30 -17.83 -25.04
N GLU A 11 -12.35 -18.75 -24.90
CA GLU A 11 -12.52 -20.13 -25.34
C GLU A 11 -12.22 -21.12 -24.22
N GLN A 12 -13.20 -21.31 -23.33
CA GLN A 12 -13.77 -22.62 -23.00
C GLN A 12 -14.97 -22.47 -22.04
N ASP A 13 -16.15 -22.41 -22.65
CA ASP A 13 -17.43 -22.96 -22.18
C ASP A 13 -17.70 -22.99 -20.66
N VAL A 14 -17.63 -21.85 -19.99
CA VAL A 14 -18.67 -21.58 -18.99
C VAL A 14 -19.75 -20.82 -19.73
N ARG A 15 -20.55 -21.52 -20.55
CA ARG A 15 -21.91 -21.04 -20.77
C ARG A 15 -22.51 -20.93 -19.37
N PRO A 16 -22.76 -19.71 -18.85
CA PRO A 16 -23.41 -19.61 -17.56
C PRO A 16 -24.70 -20.40 -17.69
N SER A 17 -24.90 -21.37 -16.80
CA SER A 17 -26.14 -22.13 -16.76
C SER A 17 -27.29 -21.12 -16.71
N PRO A 18 -28.41 -21.40 -17.39
CA PRO A 18 -29.56 -20.52 -17.26
C PRO A 18 -29.89 -20.39 -15.77
N PRO A 19 -30.17 -19.17 -15.28
CA PRO A 19 -30.45 -18.95 -13.87
C PRO A 19 -31.67 -19.77 -13.48
N LYS A 20 -31.64 -20.34 -12.27
CA LYS A 20 -32.80 -21.06 -11.70
C LYS A 20 -33.96 -20.09 -11.48
N ASP A 21 -33.66 -18.95 -10.86
CA ASP A 21 -34.61 -17.88 -10.54
C ASP A 21 -33.97 -16.50 -10.76
N LEU A 22 -34.80 -15.51 -11.10
CA LEU A 22 -34.41 -14.12 -11.29
C LEU A 22 -35.31 -13.23 -10.41
N PHE A 23 -34.71 -12.58 -9.42
CA PHE A 23 -35.41 -11.67 -8.50
C PHE A 23 -35.19 -10.21 -8.90
N ILE A 24 -36.23 -9.39 -8.75
CA ILE A 24 -36.17 -7.94 -9.01
C ILE A 24 -36.58 -7.22 -7.72
N GLY A 25 -35.73 -6.33 -7.23
CA GLY A 25 -35.93 -5.62 -5.97
C GLY A 25 -35.43 -6.44 -4.78
N ARG A 26 -36.30 -7.28 -4.20
CA ARG A 26 -35.98 -8.08 -3.02
C ARG A 26 -35.81 -9.55 -3.39
N VAL A 27 -34.77 -10.16 -2.83
CA VAL A 27 -34.58 -11.62 -2.89
C VAL A 27 -35.40 -12.26 -1.76
N THR A 28 -36.31 -13.15 -2.11
CA THR A 28 -37.18 -13.89 -1.18
C THR A 28 -37.05 -15.39 -1.43
N GLU A 29 -37.24 -16.20 -0.39
CA GLU A 29 -37.47 -17.65 -0.52
C GLU A 29 -36.33 -18.45 -1.17
N ILE A 30 -35.11 -18.35 -0.61
CA ILE A 30 -34.04 -19.30 -0.89
C ILE A 30 -33.67 -19.96 0.44
N GLU A 31 -33.60 -21.31 0.48
CA GLU A 31 -33.31 -22.07 1.71
C GLU A 31 -32.00 -21.63 2.38
N GLU A 32 -31.01 -21.26 1.57
CA GLU A 32 -29.73 -20.69 2.00
C GLU A 32 -29.41 -19.49 1.09
N ILE A 33 -29.65 -18.27 1.60
CA ILE A 33 -29.20 -17.04 0.93
C ILE A 33 -27.76 -16.79 1.37
N ASP A 34 -26.86 -16.58 0.42
CA ASP A 34 -25.49 -16.17 0.69
C ASP A 34 -25.46 -14.91 1.59
N ASP A 35 -24.66 -14.94 2.65
CA ASP A 35 -24.50 -13.85 3.62
C ASP A 35 -24.12 -12.53 2.92
N GLU A 36 -23.39 -12.57 1.80
CA GLU A 36 -23.08 -11.38 1.02
C GLU A 36 -24.32 -10.77 0.35
N ILE A 37 -25.18 -11.62 -0.24
CA ILE A 37 -26.44 -11.19 -0.85
C ILE A 37 -27.39 -10.68 0.23
N GLN A 38 -27.46 -11.36 1.37
CA GLN A 38 -28.33 -10.97 2.48
C GLN A 38 -27.97 -9.59 3.04
N ARG A 39 -26.67 -9.28 3.16
CA ARG A 39 -26.19 -7.96 3.62
C ARG A 39 -26.61 -6.80 2.73
N HIS A 40 -26.76 -7.05 1.43
CA HIS A 40 -27.14 -6.03 0.44
C HIS A 40 -28.59 -6.17 -0.02
N ASN A 41 -29.37 -7.08 0.56
CA ASN A 41 -30.74 -7.32 0.15
C ASN A 41 -31.60 -6.09 0.51
N SER A 42 -32.28 -5.53 -0.48
CA SER A 42 -33.17 -4.39 -0.28
C SER A 42 -34.53 -4.86 0.26
N PRO A 43 -35.28 -4.01 0.98
CA PRO A 43 -36.64 -4.34 1.42
C PRO A 43 -37.61 -4.51 0.24
N GLY A 44 -37.25 -4.02 -0.95
CA GLY A 44 -38.05 -4.04 -2.16
C GLY A 44 -37.57 -2.98 -3.16
N LEU A 45 -38.13 -3.03 -4.37
CA LEU A 45 -37.94 -1.98 -5.36
C LEU A 45 -39.01 -0.90 -5.17
N GLU A 46 -38.57 0.32 -4.87
CA GLU A 46 -39.44 1.50 -4.86
C GLU A 46 -39.03 2.42 -6.01
N GLY A 47 -39.98 2.76 -6.88
CA GLY A 47 -39.76 3.63 -8.03
C GLY A 47 -40.09 2.96 -9.36
N CYS A 48 -39.33 3.29 -10.38
CA CYS A 48 -39.66 3.02 -11.77
C CYS A 48 -38.57 2.21 -12.46
N ILE A 49 -38.96 1.10 -13.09
CA ILE A 49 -38.07 0.25 -13.88
C ILE A 49 -38.64 0.02 -15.27
N SER A 50 -37.77 0.02 -16.27
CA SER A 50 -38.13 -0.27 -17.65
C SER A 50 -37.00 -1.03 -18.34
N GLY A 51 -37.31 -1.74 -19.43
CA GLY A 51 -36.28 -2.38 -20.25
C GLY A 51 -35.54 -3.57 -19.64
N VAL A 52 -36.04 -4.16 -18.54
CA VAL A 52 -35.38 -5.30 -17.89
C VAL A 52 -35.34 -6.51 -18.83
N ARG A 53 -34.12 -6.95 -19.14
CA ARG A 53 -33.83 -8.12 -19.97
C ARG A 53 -32.63 -8.86 -19.39
N TYR A 54 -32.75 -10.17 -19.27
CA TYR A 54 -31.65 -11.05 -18.92
C TYR A 54 -31.55 -12.14 -19.99
N ASN A 55 -30.50 -12.09 -20.82
CA ASN A 55 -30.34 -12.96 -21.99
C ASN A 55 -31.60 -12.94 -22.89
N ILE A 56 -32.27 -14.09 -22.99
CA ILE A 56 -33.51 -14.27 -23.76
C ILE A 56 -34.78 -13.92 -22.97
N TYR A 57 -34.67 -13.72 -21.66
CA TYR A 57 -35.81 -13.50 -20.77
C TYR A 57 -36.14 -12.01 -20.66
N THR A 58 -37.40 -11.66 -20.86
CA THR A 58 -37.93 -10.29 -20.70
C THR A 58 -39.07 -10.27 -19.69
N PRO A 59 -38.78 -10.30 -18.38
CA PRO A 59 -39.79 -10.53 -17.34
C PRO A 59 -40.86 -9.43 -17.29
N LEU A 60 -40.48 -8.15 -17.42
CA LEU A 60 -41.48 -7.07 -17.42
C LEU A 60 -42.41 -7.14 -18.63
N LYS A 61 -41.88 -7.48 -19.80
CA LYS A 61 -42.69 -7.63 -21.01
C LYS A 61 -43.66 -8.79 -20.86
N GLU A 62 -43.20 -9.92 -20.34
CA GLU A 62 -44.00 -11.13 -20.15
C GLU A 62 -45.04 -10.97 -19.02
N TYR A 63 -44.74 -10.17 -17.98
CA TYR A 63 -45.69 -9.86 -16.91
C TYR A 63 -46.86 -9.01 -17.40
N PHE A 64 -46.58 -7.92 -18.15
CA PHE A 64 -47.63 -7.02 -18.64
C PHE A 64 -48.31 -7.50 -19.93
N ARG A 65 -47.60 -8.32 -20.72
CA ARG A 65 -48.10 -8.90 -21.99
C ARG A 65 -47.82 -10.41 -21.98
N PRO A 66 -48.56 -11.18 -21.17
CA PRO A 66 -48.35 -12.62 -21.07
C PRO A 66 -48.67 -13.28 -22.41
N ASN A 67 -47.75 -14.12 -22.89
CA ASN A 67 -48.04 -15.01 -24.01
C ASN A 67 -48.77 -16.27 -23.50
N GLU A 68 -49.51 -16.98 -24.37
CA GLU A 68 -50.25 -18.19 -23.98
C GLU A 68 -49.34 -19.32 -23.44
N THR A 69 -48.04 -19.25 -23.71
CA THR A 69 -47.02 -20.20 -23.23
C THR A 69 -46.20 -19.63 -22.08
N ALA A 70 -46.79 -19.71 -20.88
CA ALA A 70 -46.16 -19.80 -19.56
C ALA A 70 -45.25 -18.64 -19.09
N SER A 71 -45.86 -17.63 -18.47
CA SER A 71 -45.14 -16.71 -17.58
C SER A 71 -45.02 -17.34 -16.17
N ARG A 72 -43.90 -17.99 -15.85
CA ARG A 72 -43.56 -18.42 -14.48
C ARG A 72 -43.05 -17.22 -13.67
N ILE A 73 -43.85 -16.16 -13.61
CA ILE A 73 -43.50 -14.90 -12.93
C ILE A 73 -44.35 -14.82 -11.67
N THR A 74 -43.69 -14.77 -10.52
CA THR A 74 -44.31 -14.49 -9.23
C THR A 74 -44.07 -13.03 -8.88
N MET A 75 -45.09 -12.35 -8.38
CA MET A 75 -45.01 -10.95 -7.99
C MET A 75 -45.41 -10.83 -6.52
N GLN A 76 -44.53 -10.24 -5.73
CA GLN A 76 -44.78 -9.88 -4.33
C GLN A 76 -44.82 -8.35 -4.21
N GLY A 77 -45.98 -7.79 -3.88
CA GLY A 77 -46.17 -6.34 -3.74
C GLY A 77 -47.15 -5.75 -4.77
N TYR A 78 -46.87 -4.52 -5.21
CA TYR A 78 -47.69 -3.81 -6.19
C TYR A 78 -46.81 -3.31 -7.35
N VAL A 79 -47.14 -3.74 -8.56
CA VAL A 79 -46.44 -3.37 -9.80
C VAL A 79 -47.49 -2.96 -10.82
N THR A 80 -47.33 -1.79 -11.44
CA THR A 80 -48.27 -1.26 -12.43
C THR A 80 -47.52 -0.69 -13.63
N GLU A 81 -48.09 -0.83 -14.84
CA GLU A 81 -47.53 -0.22 -16.04
C GLU A 81 -47.76 1.30 -15.92
N SER A 82 -46.67 2.06 -15.86
CA SER A 82 -46.74 3.52 -15.81
C SER A 82 -45.62 4.10 -16.64
N ASN A 83 -45.85 5.31 -17.16
CA ASN A 83 -44.83 6.00 -17.95
C ASN A 83 -43.73 6.63 -17.08
N CYS A 84 -43.86 6.63 -15.74
CA CYS A 84 -42.80 7.12 -14.83
C CYS A 84 -42.24 8.52 -15.13
N GLY A 85 -43.00 9.37 -15.85
CA GLY A 85 -42.51 10.64 -16.37
C GLY A 85 -41.43 10.52 -17.46
N ALA A 86 -41.16 9.32 -17.97
CA ALA A 86 -40.25 9.08 -19.07
C ALA A 86 -40.83 9.66 -20.36
N PHE A 87 -40.00 10.38 -21.11
CA PHE A 87 -40.34 10.72 -22.48
C PHE A 87 -40.25 9.45 -23.33
N PRO A 88 -41.23 9.17 -24.21
CA PRO A 88 -41.14 8.02 -25.09
C PRO A 88 -39.82 8.09 -25.86
N SER A 89 -39.05 7.00 -25.85
CA SER A 89 -37.78 6.93 -26.55
C SER A 89 -38.03 7.10 -28.05
N VAL A 90 -37.80 8.31 -28.57
CA VAL A 90 -37.95 8.64 -29.99
C VAL A 90 -36.81 8.05 -30.82
N LEU A 91 -35.70 7.68 -30.17
CA LEU A 91 -34.53 7.13 -30.84
C LEU A 91 -34.58 5.61 -30.92
N ALA A 92 -34.20 5.09 -32.09
CA ALA A 92 -33.94 3.67 -32.29
C ALA A 92 -32.86 3.18 -31.30
N PRO A 93 -32.87 1.89 -30.91
CA PRO A 93 -31.81 1.31 -30.09
C PRO A 93 -30.44 1.65 -30.68
N VAL A 94 -29.54 2.20 -29.86
CA VAL A 94 -28.20 2.55 -30.31
C VAL A 94 -27.47 1.23 -30.61
N PRO A 95 -27.03 1.00 -31.86
CA PRO A 95 -26.25 -0.18 -32.17
C PRO A 95 -24.93 -0.12 -31.40
N PRO A 96 -24.36 -1.25 -30.96
CA PRO A 96 -23.14 -1.28 -30.15
C PRO A 96 -21.94 -0.60 -30.85
N GLN A 97 -21.95 -0.52 -32.19
CA GLN A 97 -20.94 0.22 -32.96
C GLN A 97 -21.00 1.75 -32.77
N ALA A 98 -22.14 2.26 -32.32
CA ALA A 98 -22.38 3.69 -32.11
C ALA A 98 -22.37 4.10 -30.63
N ASP A 99 -22.13 3.16 -29.72
CA ASP A 99 -22.02 3.43 -28.29
C ASP A 99 -20.57 3.82 -27.93
N PRO A 100 -20.31 5.07 -27.48
CA PRO A 100 -18.98 5.51 -27.06
C PRO A 100 -18.41 4.71 -25.88
N TRP A 101 -19.27 4.01 -25.13
CA TRP A 101 -18.90 3.19 -23.97
C TRP A 101 -18.72 1.71 -24.32
N TYR A 102 -18.92 1.33 -25.58
CA TYR A 102 -18.72 -0.05 -26.01
C TYR A 102 -17.22 -0.36 -26.16
N THR A 103 -16.67 -1.11 -25.21
CA THR A 103 -15.24 -1.50 -25.19
C THR A 103 -14.92 -2.72 -26.06
N GLY A 104 -15.83 -3.15 -26.95
CA GLY A 104 -15.62 -4.35 -27.75
C GLY A 104 -15.75 -5.65 -26.95
N PRO A 105 -15.51 -6.81 -27.59
CA PRO A 105 -15.55 -8.12 -26.92
C PRO A 105 -14.28 -8.42 -26.09
N GLU A 106 -13.24 -7.60 -26.20
CA GLU A 106 -11.94 -7.80 -25.56
C GLU A 106 -11.73 -6.76 -24.45
N PHE A 107 -11.68 -7.21 -23.20
CA PHE A 107 -11.38 -6.35 -22.07
C PHE A 107 -9.87 -6.35 -21.82
N LYS A 108 -9.23 -5.19 -21.91
CA LYS A 108 -7.87 -5.00 -21.37
C LYS A 108 -7.96 -4.94 -19.84
N TYR A 109 -7.72 -6.07 -19.20
CA TYR A 109 -7.53 -6.12 -17.75
C TYR A 109 -6.11 -5.61 -17.43
N ILE A 110 -6.04 -4.45 -16.78
CA ILE A 110 -4.77 -3.93 -16.27
C ILE A 110 -4.55 -4.65 -14.94
N HIS A 111 -3.60 -5.58 -14.91
CA HIS A 111 -3.03 -5.97 -13.64
C HIS A 111 -2.30 -4.75 -13.10
N ASP A 112 -2.82 -4.16 -12.03
CA ASP A 112 -1.96 -3.39 -11.13
C ASP A 112 -0.96 -4.42 -10.59
N ASP A 113 0.18 -4.56 -11.27
CA ASP A 113 1.33 -5.36 -10.83
C ASP A 113 1.96 -4.69 -9.60
N LEU A 114 1.17 -4.56 -8.54
CA LEU A 114 1.68 -4.39 -7.20
C LEU A 114 2.51 -5.65 -6.92
N PRO A 115 3.79 -5.53 -6.54
CA PRO A 115 4.60 -6.70 -6.24
C PRO A 115 3.82 -7.57 -5.27
N SER A 116 3.75 -8.88 -5.55
CA SER A 116 2.95 -9.80 -4.75
C SER A 116 3.21 -9.55 -3.26
N PRO A 117 2.20 -9.70 -2.37
CA PRO A 117 2.37 -9.46 -0.94
C PRO A 117 3.68 -10.00 -0.31
N PRO A 118 4.22 -11.20 -0.71
CA PRO A 118 5.53 -11.65 -0.25
C PRO A 118 6.74 -10.82 -0.78
N ALA A 119 6.68 -10.30 -2.01
CA ALA A 119 7.74 -9.44 -2.55
C ALA A 119 7.80 -8.09 -1.83
N MET A 120 6.64 -7.49 -1.51
CA MET A 120 6.57 -6.23 -0.76
C MET A 120 7.11 -6.39 0.67
N THR A 121 6.75 -7.48 1.34
CA THR A 121 7.23 -7.77 2.69
C THR A 121 8.75 -7.96 2.74
N LEU A 122 9.35 -8.65 1.76
CA LEU A 122 10.80 -8.78 1.66
C LEU A 122 11.50 -7.44 1.41
N ALA A 123 10.96 -6.60 0.52
CA ALA A 123 11.52 -5.27 0.25
C ALA A 123 11.51 -4.37 1.49
N ILE A 124 10.41 -4.37 2.25
CA ILE A 124 10.28 -3.60 3.50
C ILE A 124 11.27 -4.12 4.55
N LEU A 125 11.38 -5.43 4.73
CA LEU A 125 12.31 -6.04 5.69
C LEU A 125 13.76 -5.66 5.38
N LEU A 126 14.16 -5.75 4.11
CA LEU A 126 15.51 -5.41 3.66
C LEU A 126 15.82 -3.93 3.94
N PHE A 127 14.87 -3.03 3.65
CA PHE A 127 15.01 -1.61 3.94
C PHE A 127 15.20 -1.33 5.44
N LEU A 128 14.43 -1.99 6.31
CA LEU A 128 14.57 -1.84 7.76
C LEU A 128 15.94 -2.31 8.25
N VAL A 129 16.41 -3.47 7.79
CA VAL A 129 17.73 -4.01 8.18
C VAL A 129 18.86 -3.07 7.75
N LEU A 130 18.80 -2.53 6.53
CA LEU A 130 19.80 -1.55 6.07
C LEU A 130 19.77 -0.27 6.89
N MET A 131 18.59 0.28 7.17
CA MET A 131 18.45 1.50 7.98
C MET A 131 19.03 1.30 9.39
N PHE A 132 18.63 0.24 10.09
CA PHE A 132 19.15 -0.05 11.43
C PHE A 132 20.63 -0.42 11.42
N GLY A 133 21.10 -1.15 10.40
CA GLY A 133 22.50 -1.50 10.23
C GLY A 133 23.39 -0.27 10.05
N VAL A 134 22.99 0.68 9.19
CA VAL A 134 23.70 1.95 9.00
C VAL A 134 23.70 2.77 10.27
N LEU A 135 22.58 2.88 10.98
CA LEU A 135 22.50 3.58 12.27
C LEU A 135 23.41 2.94 13.32
N TYR A 136 23.49 1.61 13.36
CA TYR A 136 24.37 0.88 14.27
C TYR A 136 25.86 1.08 13.94
N ILE A 137 26.23 1.03 12.66
CA ILE A 137 27.60 1.33 12.21
C ILE A 137 27.96 2.77 12.55
N LEU A 138 27.07 3.72 12.31
CA LEU A 138 27.27 5.13 12.67
C LEU A 138 27.42 5.29 14.19
N TYR A 139 26.59 4.60 14.98
CA TYR A 139 26.70 4.58 16.43
C TYR A 139 28.09 4.08 16.88
N LEU A 140 28.56 2.95 16.34
CA LEU A 140 29.90 2.43 16.65
C LEU A 140 31.02 3.37 16.18
N PHE A 141 30.87 3.99 15.01
CA PHE A 141 31.83 4.93 14.46
C PHE A 141 31.96 6.17 15.33
N LEU A 142 30.83 6.79 15.71
CA LEU A 142 30.79 7.94 16.61
C LEU A 142 31.30 7.58 18.01
N TYR A 143 30.99 6.38 18.51
CA TYR A 143 31.51 5.89 19.79
C TYR A 143 33.04 5.72 19.77
N ARG A 144 33.58 5.17 18.68
CA ARG A 144 35.04 5.04 18.46
C ARG A 144 35.71 6.41 18.33
N TYR A 145 35.10 7.36 17.62
CA TYR A 145 35.66 8.70 17.41
C TYR A 145 35.53 9.63 18.63
N LYS A 146 34.57 9.40 19.53
CA LYS A 146 34.53 10.11 20.82
C LYS A 146 35.76 9.84 21.71
N GLY A 147 36.50 8.75 21.48
CA GLY A 147 37.78 8.50 22.15
C GLY A 147 38.97 9.29 21.58
N SER A 148 38.77 10.02 20.47
CA SER A 148 39.81 10.77 19.77
C SER A 148 39.46 12.27 19.67
N TYR A 149 38.89 12.85 20.73
CA TYR A 149 39.04 14.29 20.94
C TYR A 149 40.49 14.53 21.37
N TYR A 150 41.37 14.62 20.40
CA TYR A 150 42.66 15.29 20.58
C TYR A 150 42.30 16.76 20.81
N THR A 151 42.15 17.14 22.08
CA THR A 151 42.25 18.53 22.48
C THR A 151 43.64 18.98 22.04
N HIS A 152 43.72 19.67 20.90
CA HIS A 152 44.88 20.47 20.54
C HIS A 152 44.94 21.65 21.51
N GLU A 153 45.19 21.37 22.78
CA GLU A 153 45.74 22.37 23.66
C GLU A 153 47.13 22.71 23.10
N PRO A 154 47.40 23.97 22.74
CA PRO A 154 48.71 24.35 22.25
C PRO A 154 49.72 24.04 23.37
N LYS A 155 50.57 23.03 23.14
CA LYS A 155 51.74 22.78 23.99
C LYS A 155 52.48 24.09 24.16
N HIS A 156 52.67 24.49 25.42
CA HIS A 156 53.56 25.58 25.80
C HIS A 156 54.88 25.43 25.04
N VAL A 157 55.14 26.38 24.16
CA VAL A 157 56.38 26.44 23.38
C VAL A 157 57.47 26.86 24.35
N ASP A 158 58.31 25.91 24.76
CA ASP A 158 59.59 26.21 25.41
C ASP A 158 60.44 27.00 24.40
N SER A 159 60.46 28.32 24.56
CA SER A 159 61.31 29.21 23.78
C SER A 159 62.76 29.06 24.25
N PRO A 160 63.73 28.87 23.35
CA PRO A 160 65.13 28.78 23.72
C PRO A 160 65.72 30.19 23.78
N SER A 161 65.54 30.92 24.88
CA SER A 161 66.45 32.03 25.18
C SER A 161 66.28 32.57 26.59
N SER A 162 67.44 32.79 27.22
CA SER A 162 67.70 33.75 28.29
C SER A 162 66.85 33.66 29.56
N ALA A 163 67.31 32.82 30.49
CA ALA A 163 67.59 33.24 31.88
C ALA A 163 68.11 32.02 32.64
N GLN A 164 69.42 31.90 32.78
CA GLN A 164 70.00 31.06 33.83
C GLN A 164 69.58 31.66 35.18
N PRO A 165 68.92 30.92 36.09
CA PRO A 165 68.89 31.31 37.48
C PRO A 165 70.25 30.94 38.08
N PHE A 166 71.02 31.99 38.35
CA PHE A 166 72.34 32.09 38.99
C PHE A 166 72.53 31.28 40.30
N ALA A 167 71.51 30.54 40.77
CA ALA A 167 71.52 29.82 42.04
C ALA A 167 72.09 28.38 41.96
N LYS A 168 72.14 27.73 40.78
CA LYS A 168 72.61 26.32 40.67
C LYS A 168 74.10 26.14 40.37
N LEU A 169 74.81 27.21 40.02
CA LEU A 169 76.27 27.18 39.79
C LEU A 169 77.10 27.65 41.00
N LEU A 170 76.47 28.34 41.96
CA LEU A 170 77.15 28.85 43.16
C LEU A 170 77.38 27.77 44.23
N HIS A 171 76.58 26.70 44.25
CA HIS A 171 76.71 25.65 45.28
C HIS A 171 77.82 24.63 45.00
N LYS A 172 78.43 24.63 43.80
CA LYS A 172 79.38 23.57 43.39
C LYS A 172 80.86 23.95 43.46
N ASN A 173 81.23 25.24 43.52
CA ASN A 173 82.61 25.70 43.26
C ASN A 173 83.21 26.73 44.25
N THR A 174 82.97 26.62 45.58
CA THR A 174 83.79 27.36 46.56
C THR A 174 84.24 26.45 47.71
N LEU A 175 85.49 25.96 47.61
CA LEU A 175 86.37 25.39 48.66
C LEU A 175 86.74 26.46 49.74
N PRO A 176 87.40 26.18 50.90
CA PRO A 176 88.24 25.03 51.26
C PRO A 176 88.11 24.45 52.69
N GLN A 177 88.83 23.33 52.87
CA GLN A 177 89.36 22.72 54.11
C GLN A 177 89.74 23.69 55.24
N LEU A 178 89.42 23.33 56.49
CA LEU A 178 90.30 23.54 57.64
C LEU A 178 90.17 22.37 58.63
N GLN A 179 91.29 21.68 58.76
CA GLN A 179 91.62 20.64 59.71
C GLN A 179 91.93 21.24 61.10
N GLY A 180 91.59 20.50 62.16
CA GLY A 180 92.01 20.75 63.53
C GLY A 180 91.41 19.67 64.45
N GLU A 181 92.13 18.58 64.79
CA GLU A 181 93.17 18.53 65.84
C GLU A 181 92.50 18.63 67.24
N VAL A 182 92.68 17.78 68.25
CA VAL A 182 93.37 16.49 68.50
C VAL A 182 93.16 16.17 70.00
N ARG A 183 93.58 14.97 70.42
CA ARG A 183 93.97 14.53 71.79
C ARG A 183 92.83 14.17 72.75
N SER A 184 92.99 13.23 73.68
CA SER A 184 93.96 12.17 73.97
C SER A 184 93.61 11.73 75.40
N GLY A 185 93.75 10.44 75.70
CA GLY A 185 93.62 9.89 77.04
C GLY A 185 93.27 8.43 76.96
#